data_AF-A0A9D5GPM0-F1
#
_entry.id   AF-A0A9D5GPM0-F1
#
_cell.length_a   1.000
_cell.length_b   1.000
_cell.length_c   1.000
_cell.angle_alpha   90.00
_cell.angle_beta   90.00
_cell.angle_gamma   90.00
#
_symmetry.space_group_name_H-M   'P 1'
#
loop_
_entity.id
_entity.type
_entity.pdbx_description
1 polymer ?
#
loop_
_entity_poly.entity_id
_entity_poly.type
_entity_poly.pdbx_seq_one_letter_code
_entity_poly.pdbx_strand_id
1 'polypeptide(L)'
;VQSKRTAAHTLHVDEADLTDLVAMRERVKDKAAARGVKLTYLPFFVRAVCSALKEYPYVNASLDDDAHEIVLKKDCNIGIAANTDAGLVVPVIAAADRMSIFELARRIVELADRARAGKLGLEDISGGTFTITNVGSIGGLFTFPVINYPEVAILGTHSVAPRPVVRDGQIVIRQMMYLSISFDHRVVDGALAARFVKDVAESLAHPELLLMEGA
;
A
#
# COMPACT_ATOMS: atom_id res chain seq x y z
N VAL A 1 -20.83 2.51 -0.21
CA VAL A 1 -21.98 1.97 -0.98
C VAL A 1 -21.82 2.19 -2.49
N GLN A 2 -21.47 3.39 -2.96
CA GLN A 2 -21.24 3.68 -4.39
C GLN A 2 -20.23 2.74 -5.05
N SER A 3 -19.04 2.59 -4.46
CA SER A 3 -17.98 1.67 -4.91
C SER A 3 -18.49 0.26 -5.27
N LYS A 4 -19.27 -0.39 -4.39
CA LYS A 4 -19.82 -1.74 -4.63
C LYS A 4 -20.96 -1.80 -5.67
N ARG A 5 -21.59 -0.66 -5.98
CA ARG A 5 -22.66 -0.59 -6.99
C ARG A 5 -22.10 -0.27 -8.38
N THR A 6 -20.98 0.46 -8.44
CA THR A 6 -20.42 0.97 -9.70
C THR A 6 -19.25 0.11 -10.18
N ALA A 7 -18.28 -0.21 -9.32
CA ALA A 7 -17.09 -0.96 -9.73
C ALA A 7 -17.34 -2.47 -9.72
N ALA A 8 -16.88 -3.16 -10.78
CA ALA A 8 -16.91 -4.62 -10.88
C ALA A 8 -15.83 -5.23 -9.99
N HIS A 9 -16.08 -5.23 -8.67
CA HIS A 9 -15.10 -5.63 -7.66
C HIS A 9 -14.63 -7.07 -7.85
N THR A 10 -13.35 -7.21 -8.12
CA THR A 10 -12.64 -8.50 -8.06
C THR A 10 -11.50 -8.40 -7.06
N LEU A 11 -11.10 -9.56 -6.53
CA LEU A 11 -10.01 -9.69 -5.56
C LEU A 11 -8.93 -10.61 -6.11
N HIS A 12 -7.68 -10.26 -5.87
CA HIS A 12 -6.56 -11.18 -5.91
C HIS A 12 -5.78 -11.15 -4.57
N VAL A 13 -5.22 -12.29 -4.16
CA VAL A 13 -4.41 -12.43 -2.94
C VAL A 13 -3.13 -13.15 -3.28
N ASP A 14 -2.04 -12.67 -2.72
CA ASP A 14 -0.74 -13.34 -2.77
C ASP A 14 -0.05 -13.25 -1.40
N GLU A 15 1.10 -13.89 -1.26
CA GLU A 15 1.97 -13.81 -0.09
C GLU A 15 3.27 -13.07 -0.37
N ALA A 16 3.78 -12.38 0.65
CA ALA A 16 5.07 -11.71 0.62
C ALA A 16 5.97 -12.24 1.74
N ASP A 17 7.21 -12.57 1.38
CA ASP A 17 8.27 -12.92 2.34
C ASP A 17 9.00 -11.63 2.74
N LEU A 18 8.72 -11.14 3.95
CA LEU A 18 9.28 -9.91 4.48
C LEU A 18 10.47 -10.15 5.40
N THR A 19 11.07 -11.34 5.40
CA THR A 19 12.13 -11.69 6.36
C THR A 19 13.30 -10.71 6.31
N ASP A 20 13.74 -10.35 5.12
CA ASP A 20 14.89 -9.47 4.95
C ASP A 20 14.52 -8.00 5.23
N LEU A 21 13.29 -7.58 4.91
CA LEU A 21 12.75 -6.29 5.30
C LEU A 21 12.62 -6.15 6.83
N VAL A 22 12.14 -7.18 7.52
CA VAL A 22 12.07 -7.23 8.98
C VAL A 22 13.46 -7.11 9.58
N ALA A 23 14.41 -7.93 9.12
CA ALA A 23 15.79 -7.89 9.59
C ALA A 23 16.47 -6.52 9.32
N MET A 24 16.22 -5.93 8.16
CA MET A 24 16.73 -4.59 7.83
C MET A 24 16.14 -3.54 8.77
N ARG A 25 14.82 -3.49 8.93
CA ARG A 25 14.15 -2.52 9.79
C ARG A 25 14.67 -2.61 11.22
N GLU A 26 14.82 -3.81 11.77
CA GLU A 26 15.33 -4.00 13.13
C GLU A 26 16.76 -3.44 13.31
N ARG A 27 17.62 -3.54 12.29
CA ARG A 27 18.98 -2.96 12.33
C ARG A 27 19.01 -1.43 12.28
N VAL A 28 18.00 -0.79 11.67
CA VAL A 28 18.01 0.66 11.41
C VAL A 28 17.01 1.46 12.23
N LYS A 29 16.01 0.83 12.87
CA LYS A 29 14.93 1.51 13.59
C LYS A 29 15.45 2.46 14.69
N ASP A 30 16.49 2.06 15.42
CA ASP A 30 17.02 2.87 16.53
C ASP A 30 17.79 4.09 16.01
N LYS A 31 18.50 3.93 14.87
CA LYS A 31 19.15 5.06 14.18
C LYS A 31 18.12 6.02 13.58
N ALA A 32 17.01 5.50 13.05
CA ALA A 32 15.90 6.32 12.58
C ALA A 32 15.24 7.08 13.75
N ALA A 33 15.02 6.41 14.88
CA ALA A 33 14.47 7.01 16.09
C ALA A 33 15.36 8.14 16.64
N ALA A 34 16.70 7.97 16.62
CA ALA A 34 17.65 9.03 16.98
C ALA A 34 17.56 10.28 16.07
N ARG A 35 16.97 10.15 14.88
CA ARG A 35 16.66 11.25 13.94
C ARG A 35 15.19 11.69 13.99
N GLY A 36 14.45 11.28 15.03
CA GLY A 36 13.04 11.61 15.22
C GLY A 36 12.08 10.90 14.25
N VAL A 37 12.49 9.79 13.63
CA VAL A 37 11.68 9.05 12.64
C VAL A 37 11.21 7.72 13.22
N LYS A 38 9.89 7.55 13.35
CA LYS A 38 9.28 6.26 13.71
C LYS A 38 9.17 5.38 12.48
N LEU A 39 10.16 4.50 12.28
CA LEU A 39 10.20 3.62 11.11
C LEU A 39 9.30 2.38 11.29
N THR A 40 8.20 2.34 10.54
CA THR A 40 7.30 1.18 10.40
C THR A 40 7.54 0.49 9.05
N TYR A 41 6.74 -0.53 8.70
CA TYR A 41 6.79 -1.17 7.37
C TYR A 41 6.06 -0.36 6.28
N LEU A 42 5.12 0.49 6.66
CA LEU A 42 4.25 1.20 5.72
C LEU A 42 4.99 2.09 4.70
N PRO A 43 6.07 2.83 5.06
CA PRO A 43 6.89 3.55 4.08
C PRO A 43 7.45 2.67 2.96
N PHE A 44 7.80 1.42 3.27
CA PHE A 44 8.31 0.47 2.29
C PHE A 44 7.20 -0.03 1.37
N PHE A 45 6.00 -0.27 1.91
CA PHE A 45 4.82 -0.60 1.09
C PHE A 45 4.47 0.54 0.14
N VAL A 46 4.46 1.79 0.62
CA VAL A 46 4.22 2.96 -0.23
C VAL A 46 5.25 3.04 -1.36
N ARG A 47 6.54 2.84 -1.06
CA ARG A 47 7.60 2.84 -2.08
C ARG A 47 7.42 1.71 -3.10
N ALA A 48 7.20 0.49 -2.64
CA ALA A 48 6.99 -0.67 -3.52
C ALA A 48 5.78 -0.49 -4.44
N VAL A 49 4.67 0.01 -3.89
CA VAL A 49 3.45 0.33 -4.66
C VAL A 49 3.75 1.42 -5.69
N CYS A 50 4.41 2.52 -5.32
CA CYS A 50 4.72 3.56 -6.30
C CYS A 50 5.67 3.10 -7.41
N SER A 51 6.61 2.19 -7.14
CA SER A 51 7.43 1.57 -8.18
C SER A 51 6.56 0.75 -9.12
N ALA A 52 5.75 -0.17 -8.58
CA ALA A 52 4.86 -1.02 -9.37
C ALA A 52 3.83 -0.20 -10.18
N LEU A 53 3.26 0.89 -9.64
CA LEU A 53 2.28 1.71 -10.36
C LEU A 53 2.88 2.38 -11.62
N LYS A 54 4.20 2.59 -11.69
CA LYS A 54 4.86 3.10 -12.91
C LYS A 54 4.85 2.07 -14.03
N GLU A 55 5.06 0.79 -13.69
CA GLU A 55 5.00 -0.33 -14.64
C GLU A 55 3.56 -0.74 -14.99
N TYR A 56 2.62 -0.51 -14.07
CA TYR A 56 1.21 -0.89 -14.18
C TYR A 56 0.25 0.32 -14.11
N PRO A 57 0.30 1.26 -15.07
CA PRO A 57 -0.42 2.54 -14.99
C PRO A 57 -1.95 2.41 -14.93
N TYR A 58 -2.52 1.32 -15.46
CA TYR A 58 -3.97 1.05 -15.38
C TYR A 58 -4.45 0.74 -13.95
N VAL A 59 -3.55 0.33 -13.07
CA VAL A 59 -3.85 0.16 -11.63
C VAL A 59 -3.93 1.52 -10.93
N ASN A 60 -3.22 2.54 -11.45
CA ASN A 60 -3.26 3.93 -11.00
C ASN A 60 -4.20 4.78 -11.88
N ALA A 61 -5.45 4.36 -12.04
CA ALA A 61 -6.43 5.04 -12.88
C ALA A 61 -7.70 5.42 -12.10
N SER A 62 -8.52 6.26 -12.71
CA SER A 62 -9.93 6.44 -12.34
C SER A 62 -10.80 6.16 -13.57
N LEU A 63 -12.01 5.65 -13.36
CA LEU A 63 -13.00 5.55 -14.43
C LEU A 63 -13.91 6.78 -14.38
N ASP A 64 -13.99 7.50 -15.49
CA ASP A 64 -14.99 8.53 -15.71
C ASP A 64 -16.24 7.86 -16.30
N ASP A 65 -17.22 7.56 -15.44
CA ASP A 65 -18.45 6.88 -15.85
C ASP A 65 -19.32 7.74 -16.80
N ASP A 66 -19.21 9.08 -16.76
CA ASP A 66 -19.98 9.97 -17.63
C ASP A 66 -19.37 10.01 -19.04
N ALA A 67 -18.06 10.20 -19.12
CA ALA A 67 -17.32 10.20 -20.39
C ALA A 67 -17.06 8.80 -20.96
N HIS A 68 -17.24 7.75 -20.16
CA HIS A 68 -16.86 6.37 -20.48
C HIS A 68 -15.36 6.23 -20.79
N GLU A 69 -14.52 6.99 -20.08
CA GLU A 69 -13.07 7.05 -20.31
C GLU A 69 -12.27 6.54 -19.10
N ILE A 70 -11.14 5.88 -19.38
CA ILE A 70 -10.16 5.52 -18.36
C ILE A 70 -9.14 6.66 -18.25
N VAL A 71 -9.08 7.29 -17.09
CA VAL A 71 -8.16 8.40 -16.82
C VAL A 71 -6.94 7.87 -16.06
N LEU A 72 -5.84 7.67 -16.78
CA LEU A 72 -4.55 7.26 -16.19
C LEU A 72 -3.94 8.41 -15.38
N LYS A 73 -3.47 8.12 -14.17
CA LYS A 73 -2.84 9.09 -13.27
C LYS A 73 -1.33 8.93 -13.31
N LYS A 74 -0.63 10.04 -13.58
CA LYS A 74 0.84 10.06 -13.62
C LYS A 74 1.47 10.22 -12.23
N ASP A 75 0.81 10.96 -11.34
CA ASP A 75 1.29 11.17 -9.98
C ASP A 75 0.93 9.98 -9.09
N CYS A 76 1.84 9.62 -8.18
CA CYS A 76 1.61 8.59 -7.17
C CYS A 76 1.08 9.23 -5.88
N ASN A 77 -0.22 9.49 -5.81
CA ASN A 77 -0.86 10.04 -4.61
C ASN A 77 -1.49 8.92 -3.80
N ILE A 78 -0.79 8.48 -2.75
CA ILE A 78 -1.17 7.28 -2.02
C ILE A 78 -2.06 7.62 -0.81
N GLY A 79 -3.31 7.16 -0.86
CA GLY A 79 -4.21 7.16 0.28
C GLY A 79 -3.81 6.11 1.31
N ILE A 80 -3.77 6.46 2.59
CA ILE A 80 -3.52 5.54 3.70
C ILE A 80 -4.76 5.47 4.58
N ALA A 81 -5.44 4.33 4.56
CA ALA A 81 -6.63 4.15 5.39
C ALA A 81 -6.24 4.14 6.89
N ALA A 82 -6.79 5.08 7.65
CA ALA A 82 -6.54 5.27 9.06
C ALA A 82 -7.84 5.20 9.86
N ASN A 83 -7.87 4.32 10.87
CA ASN A 83 -8.99 4.26 11.80
C ASN A 83 -8.82 5.33 12.89
N THR A 84 -9.86 6.13 13.10
CA THR A 84 -9.93 7.17 14.14
C THR A 84 -11.19 6.97 14.98
N ASP A 85 -11.30 7.67 16.10
CA ASP A 85 -12.50 7.61 16.95
C ASP A 85 -13.77 8.13 16.23
N ALA A 86 -13.59 9.00 15.23
CA ALA A 86 -14.65 9.51 14.37
C ALA A 86 -14.98 8.58 13.17
N GLY A 87 -14.28 7.44 13.05
CA GLY A 87 -14.41 6.49 11.96
C GLY A 87 -13.20 6.42 11.03
N LEU A 88 -13.39 5.77 9.89
CA LEU A 88 -12.34 5.58 8.88
C LEU A 88 -12.14 6.85 8.06
N VAL A 89 -10.90 7.34 7.99
CA VAL A 89 -10.47 8.42 7.09
C VAL A 89 -9.30 7.94 6.23
N VAL A 90 -9.15 8.51 5.04
CA VAL A 90 -8.09 8.13 4.09
C VAL A 90 -7.26 9.37 3.73
N PRO A 91 -6.31 9.78 4.60
CA PRO A 91 -5.37 10.82 4.24
C PRO A 91 -4.44 10.41 3.09
N VAL A 92 -4.02 11.37 2.28
CA VAL A 92 -3.29 11.20 1.04
C VAL A 92 -1.86 11.74 1.18
N ILE A 93 -0.90 10.91 0.80
CA ILE A 93 0.50 11.28 0.60
C ILE A 93 0.66 11.66 -0.87
N ALA A 94 0.62 12.96 -1.16
CA ALA A 94 0.81 13.46 -2.51
C ALA A 94 2.25 13.25 -3.00
N ALA A 95 2.43 12.90 -4.27
CA ALA A 95 3.73 12.65 -4.91
C ALA A 95 4.65 11.74 -4.08
N ALA A 96 4.09 10.64 -3.56
CA ALA A 96 4.77 9.69 -2.69
C ALA A 96 5.98 9.02 -3.37
N ASP A 97 5.98 8.93 -4.70
CA ASP A 97 7.09 8.42 -5.49
C ASP A 97 8.36 9.28 -5.35
N ARG A 98 8.21 10.58 -5.07
CA ARG A 98 9.32 11.56 -4.96
C ARG A 98 9.86 11.74 -3.54
N MET A 99 9.38 10.95 -2.58
CA MET A 99 9.78 11.03 -1.18
C MET A 99 10.69 9.85 -0.82
N SER A 100 11.78 10.10 -0.10
CA SER A 100 12.57 9.03 0.51
C SER A 100 11.78 8.25 1.56
N ILE A 101 12.24 7.06 1.92
CA ILE A 101 11.62 6.22 2.97
C ILE A 101 11.44 6.98 4.30
N PHE A 102 12.40 7.83 4.69
CA PHE A 102 12.30 8.60 5.92
C PHE A 102 11.33 9.78 5.81
N GLU A 103 11.21 10.40 4.63
CA GLU A 103 10.19 11.42 4.38
C GLU A 103 8.78 10.81 4.39
N LEU A 104 8.60 9.66 3.73
CA LEU A 104 7.36 8.88 3.80
C LEU A 104 7.01 8.52 5.25
N ALA A 105 7.98 8.04 6.03
CA ALA A 105 7.76 7.71 7.44
C ALA A 105 7.29 8.92 8.26
N ARG A 106 7.91 10.09 8.07
CA ARG A 106 7.48 11.34 8.74
C ARG A 106 6.08 11.75 8.31
N ARG A 107 5.81 11.76 7.00
CA ARG A 107 4.52 12.17 6.44
C ARG A 107 3.37 11.27 6.88
N ILE A 108 3.61 9.95 6.94
CA ILE A 108 2.65 8.97 7.47
C ILE A 108 2.30 9.28 8.93
N VAL A 109 3.30 9.53 9.77
CA VAL A 109 3.08 9.84 11.19
C VAL A 109 2.32 11.15 11.35
N GLU A 110 2.75 12.19 10.63
CA GLU A 110 2.09 13.51 10.64
C GLU A 110 0.61 13.40 10.26
N LEU A 111 0.29 12.74 9.15
CA LEU A 111 -1.08 12.54 8.70
C LEU A 111 -1.90 11.70 9.69
N ALA A 112 -1.31 10.65 10.27
CA ALA A 112 -1.98 9.84 11.28
C ALA A 112 -2.31 10.64 12.55
N ASP A 113 -1.39 11.50 13.00
CA ASP A 113 -1.59 12.33 14.19
C ASP A 113 -2.64 13.42 13.93
N ARG A 114 -2.61 14.04 12.74
CA ARG A 114 -3.66 14.99 12.31
C ARG A 114 -5.02 14.32 12.17
N ALA A 115 -5.07 13.09 11.65
CA ALA A 115 -6.30 12.28 11.55
C ALA A 115 -6.90 12.04 12.93
N ARG A 116 -6.11 11.54 13.89
CA ARG A 116 -6.56 11.31 15.28
C ARG A 116 -6.99 12.59 15.98
N ALA A 117 -6.33 13.71 15.69
CA ALA A 117 -6.68 15.01 16.25
C ALA A 117 -7.89 15.67 15.57
N GLY A 118 -8.46 15.09 14.51
CA GLY A 118 -9.53 15.71 13.72
C GLY A 118 -9.09 16.99 12.99
N LYS A 119 -7.81 17.08 12.62
CA LYS A 119 -7.16 18.28 12.01
C LYS A 119 -6.72 18.06 10.56
N LEU A 120 -7.29 17.06 9.88
CA LEU A 120 -7.08 16.89 8.44
C LEU A 120 -7.83 18.00 7.70
N GLY A 121 -7.14 18.65 6.77
CA GLY A 121 -7.76 19.58 5.83
C GLY A 121 -8.37 18.81 4.65
N LEU A 122 -9.08 19.53 3.78
CA LEU A 122 -9.65 18.95 2.56
C LEU A 122 -8.54 18.45 1.62
N GLU A 123 -7.44 19.20 1.56
CA GLU A 123 -6.23 18.89 0.81
C GLU A 123 -5.55 17.59 1.25
N ASP A 124 -5.72 17.19 2.52
CA ASP A 124 -5.10 15.97 3.02
C ASP A 124 -5.92 14.72 2.68
N ILE A 125 -7.18 14.84 2.26
CA ILE A 125 -8.07 13.70 1.97
C ILE A 125 -8.51 13.64 0.51
N SER A 126 -8.02 14.56 -0.32
CA SER A 126 -8.39 14.69 -1.73
C SER A 126 -7.24 14.30 -2.65
N GLY A 127 -7.57 13.93 -3.89
CA GLY A 127 -6.58 13.70 -4.94
C GLY A 127 -5.80 12.38 -4.85
N GLY A 128 -6.28 11.44 -4.02
CA GLY A 128 -5.77 10.07 -4.00
C GLY A 128 -5.95 9.38 -5.36
N THR A 129 -4.95 8.59 -5.76
CA THR A 129 -4.97 7.82 -7.02
C THR A 129 -4.90 6.33 -6.79
N PHE A 130 -4.41 5.91 -5.61
CA PHE A 130 -4.37 4.53 -5.15
C PHE A 130 -4.38 4.50 -3.63
N THR A 131 -5.06 3.52 -3.03
CA THR A 131 -5.16 3.39 -1.57
C THR A 131 -4.42 2.15 -1.05
N ILE A 132 -3.73 2.32 0.08
CA ILE A 132 -3.24 1.22 0.92
C ILE A 132 -4.06 1.21 2.22
N THR A 133 -4.55 0.04 2.61
CA THR A 133 -5.20 -0.19 3.90
C THR A 133 -4.45 -1.24 4.71
N ASN A 134 -4.10 -0.90 5.95
CA ASN A 134 -3.27 -1.75 6.80
C ASN A 134 -4.06 -2.36 7.97
N VAL A 135 -4.76 -3.46 7.67
CA VAL A 135 -5.52 -4.22 8.69
C VAL A 135 -4.60 -5.07 9.56
N GLY A 136 -3.39 -5.41 9.07
CA GLY A 136 -2.39 -6.17 9.81
C GLY A 136 -1.96 -5.55 11.15
N SER A 137 -2.20 -4.26 11.36
CA SER A 137 -1.96 -3.60 12.65
C SER A 137 -2.98 -3.98 13.75
N ILE A 138 -4.16 -4.47 13.36
CA ILE A 138 -5.23 -4.93 14.26
C ILE A 138 -5.18 -6.46 14.36
N GLY A 139 -5.01 -7.13 13.22
CA GLY A 139 -5.01 -8.58 13.10
C GLY A 139 -5.83 -9.05 11.90
N GLY A 140 -5.76 -10.34 11.58
CA GLY A 140 -6.44 -10.94 10.44
C GLY A 140 -5.48 -11.53 9.43
N LEU A 141 -5.93 -12.61 8.77
CA LEU A 141 -5.15 -13.35 7.78
C LEU A 141 -5.09 -12.56 6.47
N PHE A 142 -6.24 -12.20 5.93
CA PHE A 142 -6.42 -11.26 4.84
C PHE A 142 -7.84 -10.67 4.86
N THR A 143 -8.06 -9.60 4.09
CA THR A 143 -9.37 -8.96 3.93
C THR A 143 -9.68 -8.67 2.47
N PHE A 144 -10.94 -8.35 2.18
CA PHE A 144 -11.39 -7.87 0.87
C PHE A 144 -11.59 -6.35 0.96
N PRO A 145 -10.55 -5.54 0.72
CA PRO A 145 -10.68 -4.09 0.84
C PRO A 145 -11.72 -3.54 -0.15
N VAL A 146 -12.47 -2.52 0.25
CA VAL A 146 -13.43 -1.87 -0.66
C VAL A 146 -12.72 -0.72 -1.35
N ILE A 147 -12.83 -0.65 -2.68
CA ILE A 147 -12.16 0.38 -3.49
C ILE A 147 -12.61 1.77 -3.04
N ASN A 148 -11.64 2.67 -2.85
CA ASN A 148 -11.89 4.07 -2.52
C ASN A 148 -12.25 4.86 -3.80
N TYR A 149 -13.51 4.77 -4.21
CA TYR A 149 -13.99 5.42 -5.44
C TYR A 149 -13.67 6.94 -5.43
N PRO A 150 -13.17 7.53 -6.53
CA PRO A 150 -13.12 7.01 -7.91
C PRO A 150 -11.84 6.26 -8.31
N GLU A 151 -10.99 5.86 -7.37
CA GLU A 151 -9.86 4.98 -7.66
C GLU A 151 -10.35 3.64 -8.22
N VAL A 152 -9.50 2.95 -8.97
CA VAL A 152 -9.84 1.63 -9.54
C VAL A 152 -9.27 0.45 -8.75
N ALA A 153 -8.39 0.70 -7.77
CA ALA A 153 -7.75 -0.36 -7.00
C ALA A 153 -7.35 0.08 -5.59
N ILE A 154 -7.27 -0.89 -4.68
CA ILE A 154 -6.84 -0.73 -3.28
C ILE A 154 -6.05 -1.96 -2.83
N LEU A 155 -4.91 -1.74 -2.18
CA LEU A 155 -4.07 -2.80 -1.61
C LEU A 155 -4.28 -2.92 -0.10
N GLY A 156 -4.60 -4.13 0.36
CA GLY A 156 -4.63 -4.52 1.76
C GLY A 156 -3.33 -5.16 2.20
N THR A 157 -2.71 -4.64 3.25
CA THR A 157 -1.53 -5.23 3.91
C THR A 157 -1.94 -5.88 5.24
N HIS A 158 -1.50 -7.12 5.46
CA HIS A 158 -1.96 -7.97 6.58
C HIS A 158 -0.88 -8.19 7.64
N SER A 159 -1.11 -9.09 8.58
CA SER A 159 -0.18 -9.31 9.69
C SER A 159 1.12 -9.96 9.20
N VAL A 160 2.27 -9.46 9.65
CA VAL A 160 3.56 -10.15 9.50
C VAL A 160 3.67 -11.18 10.62
N ALA A 161 3.85 -12.45 10.26
CA ALA A 161 4.02 -13.51 11.24
C ALA A 161 5.06 -14.54 10.78
N PRO A 162 5.79 -15.18 11.72
CA PRO A 162 6.62 -16.32 11.38
C PRO A 162 5.74 -17.47 10.87
N ARG A 163 6.00 -17.94 9.65
CA ARG A 163 5.35 -19.11 9.04
C ARG A 163 6.41 -20.11 8.56
N PRO A 164 6.19 -21.44 8.74
CA PRO A 164 7.02 -22.44 8.09
C PRO A 164 6.72 -22.43 6.57
N VAL A 165 7.76 -22.31 5.76
CA VAL A 165 7.68 -22.35 4.29
C VAL A 165 8.76 -23.25 3.73
N VAL A 166 8.56 -23.75 2.51
CA VAL A 166 9.59 -24.51 1.80
C VAL A 166 10.46 -23.56 0.97
N ARG A 167 11.78 -23.63 1.17
CA ARG A 167 12.81 -22.95 0.36
C ARG A 167 13.91 -23.94 0.05
N ASP A 168 14.29 -24.07 -1.22
CA ASP A 168 15.35 -24.99 -1.66
C ASP A 168 15.21 -26.42 -1.12
N GLY A 169 13.96 -26.91 -1.04
CA GLY A 169 13.62 -28.24 -0.53
C GLY A 169 13.66 -28.39 1.00
N GLN A 170 13.90 -27.31 1.76
CA GLN A 170 13.94 -27.31 3.22
C GLN A 170 12.79 -26.51 3.83
N ILE A 171 12.28 -26.97 4.98
CA ILE A 171 11.32 -26.20 5.78
C ILE A 171 12.11 -25.17 6.59
N VAL A 172 11.85 -23.90 6.33
CA VAL A 172 12.46 -22.76 7.02
C VAL A 172 11.38 -21.84 7.58
N ILE A 173 11.68 -21.14 8.68
CA ILE A 173 10.78 -20.13 9.23
C ILE A 173 11.07 -18.79 8.55
N ARG A 174 10.04 -18.16 7.99
CA ARG A 174 10.12 -16.85 7.33
C ARG A 174 9.08 -15.90 7.90
N GLN A 175 9.36 -14.59 7.85
CA GLN A 175 8.40 -13.55 8.23
C GLN A 175 7.48 -13.29 7.06
N MET A 176 6.32 -13.94 7.08
CA MET A 176 5.43 -13.95 5.93
C MET A 176 4.21 -13.07 6.18
N MET A 177 3.71 -12.43 5.12
CA MET A 177 2.52 -11.59 5.11
C MET A 177 1.61 -12.00 3.94
N TYR A 178 0.31 -11.75 4.04
CA TYR A 178 -0.59 -11.75 2.87
C TYR A 178 -0.73 -10.33 2.32
N LEU A 179 -0.83 -10.21 1.00
CA LEU A 179 -1.23 -9.01 0.28
C LEU A 179 -2.53 -9.28 -0.45
N SER A 180 -3.50 -8.38 -0.35
CA SER A 180 -4.79 -8.53 -1.04
C SER A 180 -5.12 -7.28 -1.83
N ILE A 181 -5.29 -7.39 -3.15
CA ILE A 181 -5.72 -6.27 -3.99
C ILE A 181 -7.19 -6.44 -4.36
N SER A 182 -8.00 -5.40 -4.15
CA SER A 182 -9.30 -5.29 -4.79
C SER A 182 -9.24 -4.28 -5.92
N PHE A 183 -9.84 -4.61 -7.06
CA PHE A 183 -9.77 -3.80 -8.27
C PHE A 183 -11.09 -3.84 -9.06
N ASP A 184 -11.31 -2.82 -9.86
CA ASP A 184 -12.44 -2.72 -10.79
C ASP A 184 -12.12 -3.50 -12.07
N HIS A 185 -12.80 -4.64 -12.26
CA HIS A 185 -12.55 -5.53 -13.40
C HIS A 185 -12.99 -4.93 -14.75
N ARG A 186 -13.61 -3.75 -14.75
CA ARG A 186 -13.83 -2.96 -15.98
C ARG A 186 -12.53 -2.35 -16.52
N VAL A 187 -11.53 -2.12 -15.65
CA VAL A 187 -10.28 -1.43 -15.97
C VAL A 187 -9.07 -2.36 -15.84
N VAL A 188 -9.04 -3.18 -14.79
CA VAL A 188 -7.91 -4.04 -14.44
C VAL A 188 -8.33 -5.50 -14.59
N ASP A 189 -7.63 -6.29 -15.40
CA ASP A 189 -7.86 -7.73 -15.47
C ASP A 189 -7.10 -8.50 -14.37
N GLY A 190 -7.48 -9.76 -14.15
CA GLY A 190 -6.86 -10.60 -13.12
C GLY A 190 -5.36 -10.87 -13.32
N ALA A 191 -4.88 -10.89 -14.57
CA ALA A 191 -3.47 -11.14 -14.85
C ALA A 191 -2.61 -9.90 -14.54
N LEU A 192 -3.13 -8.71 -14.84
CA LEU A 192 -2.53 -7.43 -14.49
C LEU A 192 -2.48 -7.25 -12.97
N ALA A 193 -3.58 -7.54 -12.26
CA ALA A 193 -3.64 -7.47 -10.81
C ALA A 193 -2.65 -8.45 -10.15
N ALA A 194 -2.56 -9.68 -10.65
CA ALA A 194 -1.63 -10.69 -10.13
C ALA A 194 -0.17 -10.27 -10.32
N ARG A 195 0.20 -9.78 -11.51
CA ARG A 195 1.56 -9.26 -11.77
C ARG A 195 1.91 -8.07 -10.88
N PHE A 196 0.98 -7.11 -10.73
CA PHE A 196 1.16 -5.97 -9.84
C PHE A 196 1.46 -6.41 -8.40
N VAL A 197 0.65 -7.31 -7.83
CA VAL A 197 0.86 -7.78 -6.45
C VAL A 197 2.14 -8.57 -6.31
N LYS A 198 2.47 -9.40 -7.30
CA LYS A 198 3.73 -10.16 -7.35
C LYS A 198 4.94 -9.23 -7.31
N ASP A 199 4.97 -8.18 -8.13
CA ASP A 199 6.10 -7.24 -8.19
C ASP A 199 6.23 -6.41 -6.91
N VAL A 200 5.08 -6.03 -6.30
CA VAL A 200 5.08 -5.43 -4.96
C VAL A 200 5.67 -6.39 -3.93
N ALA A 201 5.27 -7.68 -3.96
CA ALA A 201 5.78 -8.69 -3.04
C ALA A 201 7.28 -8.93 -3.22
N GLU A 202 7.77 -9.03 -4.45
CA GLU A 202 9.19 -9.20 -4.79
C GLU A 202 10.02 -8.00 -4.34
N SER A 203 9.55 -6.78 -4.58
CA SER A 203 10.23 -5.57 -4.13
C SER A 203 10.33 -5.49 -2.60
N LEU A 204 9.33 -6.00 -1.88
CA LEU A 204 9.34 -6.06 -0.42
C LEU A 204 10.22 -7.18 0.14
N ALA A 205 10.39 -8.27 -0.62
CA ALA A 205 11.31 -9.35 -0.28
C ALA A 205 12.78 -8.92 -0.41
N HIS A 206 13.06 -7.95 -1.30
CA HIS A 206 14.39 -7.42 -1.59
C HIS A 206 14.47 -5.92 -1.25
N PRO A 207 14.46 -5.54 0.03
CA PRO A 207 14.34 -4.15 0.45
C PRO A 207 15.48 -3.24 -0.04
N GLU A 208 16.64 -3.78 -0.38
CA GLU A 208 17.73 -3.08 -1.04
C GLU A 208 17.32 -2.47 -2.38
N LEU A 209 16.47 -3.14 -3.16
CA LEU A 209 15.98 -2.62 -4.45
C LEU A 209 15.18 -1.34 -4.25
N LEU A 210 14.32 -1.31 -3.22
CA LEU A 210 13.53 -0.13 -2.84
C LEU A 210 14.40 1.09 -2.46
N LEU A 211 15.63 0.85 -2.02
CA LEU A 211 16.57 1.91 -1.66
C LEU A 211 17.37 2.41 -2.87
N MET A 212 17.51 1.60 -3.92
CA MET A 212 18.28 1.94 -5.12
C MET A 212 17.48 2.78 -6.13
N GLU A 213 16.15 2.72 -6.10
CA GLU A 213 15.27 3.43 -7.04
C GLU A 213 15.24 4.96 -6.88
N GLY A 214 16.06 5.54 -6.00
CA GLY A 214 16.13 6.99 -5.80
C GLY A 214 14.79 7.61 -5.37
N ALA A 215 14.75 8.94 -5.33
CA ALA A 215 13.53 9.73 -5.19
C ALA A 215 13.44 10.66 -6.41
#